data_AF-X1BS56-F1
#
_entry.id   AF-X1BS56-F1
#
_cell.length_a   1.000
_cell.length_b   1.000
_cell.length_c   1.000
_cell.angle_alpha   90.00
_cell.angle_beta   90.00
_cell.angle_gamma   90.00
#
_symmetry.space_group_name_H-M   'P 1'
#
loop_
_entity.id
_entity.type
_entity.pdbx_description
1 polymer ?
#
loop_
_entity_poly.entity_id
_entity_poly.type
_entity_poly.pdbx_seq_one_letter_code
_entity_poly.pdbx_strand_id
1 'polypeptide(L)'
;MMATSGAKGNISQIRQLSGMRGLMTNPSGKIIDFPIKSSFREGLSVLEYFISTHGARKGLADTALRTSESGYLTRRLIDVAQDVIIRQEDCGTTEGLWISEPQAGELLPSLTDRITGRLAASKVVDPNTGETIVNRNEEIDEQKVNKIIAAGLTKVHVRSPLSCQSRQGACQLCYGRDLARGHLVNLNTAVGIIAAQSIGEPGTQLTLRTFHTGGVVGLDITSGLPRVEELFEARLPKAQAIIPEIDGVAEVIDNEEGKRIKVTSSEVFRDEYSLPPGWQVIVDNGQWVDIGTILA
;
A
#
# COMPACT_ATOMS: atom_id res chain seq x y z
N MET A 1 -25.31 -16.78 -20.41
CA MET A 1 -24.75 -18.11 -20.12
C MET A 1 -23.22 -18.07 -20.05
N MET A 2 -22.48 -17.84 -21.15
CA MET A 2 -21.00 -17.83 -21.11
C MET A 2 -20.40 -16.75 -20.19
N ALA A 3 -20.79 -15.49 -20.34
CA ALA A 3 -20.28 -14.42 -19.47
C ALA A 3 -20.75 -14.53 -18.02
N THR A 4 -22.00 -14.93 -17.79
CA THR A 4 -22.56 -15.15 -16.45
C THR A 4 -21.92 -16.33 -15.72
N SER A 5 -21.46 -17.34 -16.46
CA SER A 5 -20.75 -18.51 -15.90
C SER A 5 -19.28 -18.24 -15.57
N GLY A 6 -18.73 -17.08 -15.94
CA GLY A 6 -17.30 -16.78 -15.78
C GLY A 6 -16.37 -17.55 -16.74
N ALA A 7 -16.89 -18.46 -17.57
CA ALA A 7 -16.08 -19.27 -18.48
C ALA A 7 -15.30 -18.44 -19.50
N LYS A 8 -15.98 -17.51 -20.19
CA LYS A 8 -15.36 -16.56 -21.14
C LYS A 8 -16.33 -15.43 -21.45
N GLY A 9 -15.79 -14.22 -21.55
CA GLY A 9 -16.56 -13.04 -21.95
C GLY A 9 -16.85 -12.10 -20.77
N ASN A 10 -16.75 -10.80 -21.01
CA ASN A 10 -17.18 -9.75 -20.08
C ASN A 10 -18.40 -9.01 -20.66
N ILE A 11 -19.22 -8.38 -19.80
CA ILE A 11 -20.33 -7.49 -20.16
C ILE A 11 -19.87 -6.42 -21.17
N SER A 12 -18.66 -5.86 -20.99
CA SER A 12 -18.08 -4.91 -21.95
C SER A 12 -17.95 -5.50 -23.36
N GLN A 13 -17.56 -6.77 -23.49
CA GLN A 13 -17.43 -7.46 -24.79
C GLN A 13 -18.81 -7.76 -25.39
N ILE A 14 -19.78 -8.16 -24.56
CA ILE A 14 -21.18 -8.35 -25.02
C ILE A 14 -21.77 -7.03 -25.54
N ARG A 15 -21.51 -5.93 -24.83
CA ARG A 15 -21.94 -4.58 -25.26
C ARG A 15 -21.40 -4.23 -26.64
N GLN A 16 -20.14 -4.54 -26.93
CA GLN A 16 -19.55 -4.29 -28.25
C GLN A 16 -20.10 -5.22 -29.34
N LEU A 17 -20.45 -6.46 -28.98
CA LEU A 17 -20.98 -7.44 -29.93
C LEU A 17 -22.39 -7.11 -30.41
N SER A 18 -23.30 -6.73 -29.50
CA SER A 18 -24.73 -6.61 -29.79
C SER A 18 -25.33 -5.25 -29.48
N GLY A 19 -24.60 -4.34 -28.85
CA GLY A 19 -25.09 -3.01 -28.45
C GLY A 19 -24.49 -1.90 -29.30
N MET A 20 -23.50 -1.21 -28.75
CA MET A 20 -22.72 -0.20 -29.47
C MET A 20 -21.27 -0.31 -29.05
N ARG A 21 -20.34 -0.05 -29.97
CA ARG A 21 -18.91 -0.05 -29.61
C ARG A 21 -18.52 1.18 -28.79
N GLY A 22 -19.16 2.33 -29.03
CA GLY A 22 -19.06 3.53 -28.22
C GLY A 22 -17.86 4.42 -28.55
N LEU A 23 -17.34 5.10 -27.54
CA LEU A 23 -16.26 6.08 -27.67
C LEU A 23 -14.89 5.39 -27.74
N MET A 24 -14.03 5.95 -28.58
CA MET A 24 -12.65 5.50 -28.77
C MET A 24 -11.67 6.57 -28.31
N THR A 25 -10.47 6.14 -27.92
CA THR A 25 -9.36 7.03 -27.61
C THR A 25 -8.41 7.17 -28.79
N ASN A 26 -7.88 8.37 -28.98
CA ASN A 26 -6.80 8.62 -29.90
C ASN A 26 -5.44 8.17 -29.31
N PRO A 27 -4.35 8.14 -30.10
CA PRO A 27 -3.04 7.74 -29.58
C PRO A 27 -2.52 8.62 -28.43
N SER A 28 -2.97 9.87 -28.33
CA SER A 28 -2.64 10.77 -27.21
C SER A 28 -3.47 10.51 -25.94
N GLY A 29 -4.41 9.56 -25.96
CA GLY A 29 -5.30 9.25 -24.83
C GLY A 29 -6.52 10.15 -24.70
N LYS A 30 -6.75 11.09 -25.63
CA LYS A 30 -7.97 11.90 -25.67
C LYS A 30 -9.11 11.10 -26.29
N ILE A 31 -10.31 11.31 -25.78
CA ILE A 31 -11.52 10.71 -26.36
C ILE A 31 -11.79 11.38 -27.71
N ILE A 32 -12.14 10.57 -28.71
CA ILE A 32 -12.57 11.04 -30.03
C ILE A 32 -14.06 11.35 -29.95
N ASP A 33 -14.45 12.58 -30.30
CA ASP A 33 -15.83 13.07 -30.19
C ASP A 33 -16.83 12.35 -31.11
N PHE A 34 -16.34 11.61 -32.12
CA PHE A 34 -17.16 10.81 -33.03
C PHE A 34 -17.36 9.38 -32.48
N PRO A 35 -18.53 9.03 -31.92
CA PRO A 35 -18.78 7.70 -31.38
C PRO A 35 -19.08 6.68 -32.48
N ILE A 36 -18.66 5.43 -32.25
CA ILE A 36 -19.05 4.29 -33.07
C ILE A 36 -20.42 3.80 -32.57
N LYS A 37 -21.46 4.02 -33.39
CA LYS A 37 -22.84 3.70 -33.03
C LYS A 37 -23.16 2.23 -33.31
N SER A 38 -22.60 1.67 -34.38
CA SER A 38 -22.85 0.30 -34.77
C SER A 38 -22.18 -0.72 -33.84
N SER A 39 -22.79 -1.90 -33.76
CA SER A 39 -22.24 -3.10 -33.11
C SER A 39 -21.47 -3.99 -34.08
N PHE A 40 -20.70 -4.95 -33.57
CA PHE A 40 -20.07 -5.97 -34.43
C PHE A 40 -21.09 -6.85 -35.15
N ARG A 41 -22.28 -7.05 -34.58
CA ARG A 41 -23.38 -7.79 -35.23
C ARG A 41 -23.93 -7.05 -36.45
N GLU A 42 -24.04 -5.72 -36.37
CA GLU A 42 -24.56 -4.88 -37.46
C GLU A 42 -23.50 -4.59 -38.52
N GLY A 43 -22.22 -4.64 -38.14
CA GLY A 43 -21.10 -4.27 -38.99
C GLY A 43 -20.70 -2.80 -38.83
N LEU A 44 -19.43 -2.50 -39.11
CA LEU A 44 -18.87 -1.15 -38.97
C LEU A 44 -18.71 -0.51 -40.35
N SER A 45 -19.02 0.78 -40.45
CA SER A 45 -18.64 1.56 -41.63
C SER A 45 -17.12 1.69 -41.73
N VAL A 46 -16.61 2.05 -42.92
CA VAL A 46 -15.15 2.24 -43.14
C VAL A 46 -14.57 3.26 -42.17
N LEU A 47 -15.29 4.35 -41.90
CA LEU A 47 -14.86 5.40 -40.98
C LEU A 47 -14.83 4.89 -39.52
N GLU A 48 -15.87 4.21 -39.07
CA GLU A 48 -15.94 3.65 -37.71
C GLU A 48 -14.85 2.59 -37.48
N TYR A 49 -14.62 1.74 -38.49
CA TYR A 49 -13.53 0.77 -38.44
C TYR A 49 -12.18 1.47 -38.33
N PHE A 50 -11.91 2.48 -39.17
CA PHE A 50 -10.68 3.27 -39.14
C PHE A 50 -10.47 3.97 -37.79
N ILE A 51 -11.50 4.58 -37.21
CA ILE A 51 -11.43 5.19 -35.87
C ILE A 51 -11.06 4.12 -34.82
N SER A 52 -11.64 2.92 -34.89
CA SER A 52 -11.33 1.83 -33.97
C SER A 52 -9.88 1.33 -34.04
N THR A 53 -9.20 1.52 -35.18
CA THR A 53 -7.80 1.08 -35.35
C THR A 53 -6.81 1.88 -34.52
N HIS A 54 -7.12 3.15 -34.20
CA HIS A 54 -6.20 4.03 -33.47
C HIS A 54 -5.93 3.50 -32.07
N GLY A 55 -6.98 3.22 -31.31
CA GLY A 55 -6.88 2.66 -29.97
C GLY A 55 -6.32 1.23 -29.97
N ALA A 56 -6.70 0.41 -30.95
CA ALA A 56 -6.20 -0.95 -31.08
C ALA A 56 -4.69 -1.00 -31.36
N ARG A 57 -4.19 -0.17 -32.29
CA ARG A 57 -2.77 -0.11 -32.64
C ARG A 57 -1.93 0.41 -31.48
N LYS A 58 -2.41 1.45 -30.77
CA LYS A 58 -1.74 1.94 -29.56
C LYS A 58 -1.66 0.85 -28.51
N GLY A 59 -2.77 0.16 -28.22
CA GLY A 59 -2.79 -0.93 -27.24
C GLY A 59 -1.78 -2.03 -27.59
N LEU A 60 -1.75 -2.49 -28.85
CA LEU A 60 -0.79 -3.50 -29.30
C LEU A 60 0.67 -3.04 -29.16
N ALA A 61 0.96 -1.79 -29.52
CA ALA A 61 2.29 -1.22 -29.40
C ALA A 61 2.72 -1.06 -27.93
N ASP A 62 1.85 -0.53 -27.08
CA ASP A 62 2.11 -0.36 -25.65
C ASP A 62 2.35 -1.71 -24.97
N THR A 63 1.57 -2.75 -25.30
CA THR A 63 1.79 -4.09 -24.75
C THR A 63 3.14 -4.66 -25.19
N ALA A 64 3.50 -4.52 -26.48
CA ALA A 64 4.78 -5.01 -26.98
C ALA A 64 5.98 -4.33 -26.29
N LEU A 65 5.89 -3.02 -26.05
CA LEU A 65 6.96 -2.24 -25.40
C LEU A 65 7.02 -2.50 -23.89
N ARG A 66 5.89 -2.36 -23.18
CA ARG A 66 5.85 -2.40 -21.71
C ARG A 66 6.06 -3.81 -21.13
N THR A 67 5.88 -4.85 -21.93
CA THR A 67 6.18 -6.23 -21.48
C THR A 67 7.66 -6.35 -21.11
N SER A 68 8.55 -5.68 -21.84
CA SER A 68 9.98 -5.67 -21.54
C SER A 68 10.31 -4.95 -20.23
N GLU A 69 9.61 -3.85 -19.94
CA GLU A 69 9.78 -3.06 -18.71
C GLU A 69 9.40 -3.88 -17.47
N SER A 70 8.25 -4.57 -17.51
CA SER A 70 7.83 -5.43 -16.39
C SER A 70 8.77 -6.62 -16.15
N GLY A 71 9.31 -7.21 -17.22
CA GLY A 71 10.35 -8.24 -17.10
C GLY A 71 11.63 -7.71 -16.46
N TYR A 72 12.04 -6.49 -16.84
CA TYR A 72 13.19 -5.81 -16.26
C TYR A 72 12.99 -5.48 -14.77
N LEU A 73 11.81 -5.00 -14.38
CA LEU A 73 11.44 -4.79 -12.97
C LEU A 73 11.56 -6.10 -12.18
N THR A 74 11.05 -7.20 -12.71
CA THR A 74 11.13 -8.52 -12.07
C THR A 74 12.58 -8.95 -11.83
N ARG A 75 13.45 -8.75 -12.82
CA ARG A 75 14.89 -9.01 -12.67
C ARG A 75 15.51 -8.20 -11.52
N ARG A 76 15.22 -6.90 -11.46
CA ARG A 76 15.73 -6.03 -10.39
C ARG A 76 15.21 -6.41 -9.02
N LEU A 77 13.94 -6.79 -8.91
CA LEU A 77 13.37 -7.29 -7.66
C LEU A 77 14.10 -8.57 -7.21
N ILE A 78 14.42 -9.48 -8.13
CA ILE A 78 15.20 -10.69 -7.84
C ILE A 78 16.61 -10.33 -7.37
N ASP A 79 17.30 -9.42 -8.07
CA ASP A 79 18.68 -9.03 -7.73
C ASP A 79 18.78 -8.46 -6.30
N VAL A 80 17.76 -7.71 -5.85
CA VAL A 80 17.70 -7.14 -4.49
C VAL A 80 17.26 -8.17 -3.46
N ALA A 81 16.33 -9.08 -3.81
CA ALA A 81 15.71 -9.99 -2.85
C ALA A 81 16.38 -11.36 -2.74
N GLN A 82 17.34 -11.71 -3.60
CA GLN A 82 17.93 -13.06 -3.67
C GLN A 82 18.55 -13.56 -2.35
N ASP A 83 19.09 -12.66 -1.54
CA ASP A 83 19.72 -13.01 -0.26
C ASP A 83 18.73 -13.15 0.90
N VAL A 84 17.44 -12.86 0.66
CA VAL A 84 16.38 -13.00 1.67
C VAL A 84 15.94 -14.46 1.77
N ILE A 85 16.68 -15.21 2.58
CA ILE A 85 16.46 -16.63 2.87
C ILE A 85 16.07 -16.78 4.35
N ILE A 86 15.22 -17.76 4.66
CA ILE A 86 14.91 -18.09 6.04
C ILE A 86 16.09 -18.82 6.68
N ARG A 87 16.80 -18.18 7.62
CA ARG A 87 18.06 -18.72 8.19
C ARG A 87 17.93 -19.28 9.61
N GLN A 88 16.92 -18.86 10.35
CA GLN A 88 16.72 -19.23 11.75
C GLN A 88 15.24 -19.27 12.10
N GLU A 89 14.88 -19.93 13.20
CA GLU A 89 13.49 -20.04 13.64
C GLU A 89 13.00 -18.71 14.22
N ASP A 90 13.69 -18.18 15.25
CA ASP A 90 13.38 -16.91 15.90
C ASP A 90 14.59 -15.96 15.92
N CYS A 91 14.36 -14.67 15.71
CA CYS A 91 15.35 -13.61 15.91
C CYS A 91 15.29 -12.97 17.30
N GLY A 92 14.29 -13.32 18.12
CA GLY A 92 14.11 -12.79 19.48
C GLY A 92 13.50 -11.38 19.54
N THR A 93 13.21 -10.75 18.40
CA THR A 93 12.63 -9.40 18.38
C THR A 93 11.27 -9.38 19.09
N THR A 94 11.07 -8.33 19.89
CA THR A 94 9.77 -7.95 20.47
C THR A 94 8.99 -7.00 19.58
N GLU A 95 9.66 -6.43 18.57
CA GLU A 95 9.06 -5.46 17.67
C GLU A 95 8.19 -6.13 16.61
N GLY A 96 7.08 -5.50 16.32
CA GLY A 96 6.12 -5.93 15.31
C GLY A 96 5.54 -4.75 14.56
N LEU A 97 4.60 -5.07 13.68
CA LEU A 97 3.82 -4.11 12.94
C LEU A 97 2.38 -4.15 13.45
N TRP A 98 1.82 -2.98 13.70
CA TRP A 98 0.38 -2.84 13.97
C TRP A 98 -0.38 -2.85 12.65
N ILE A 99 -1.15 -3.91 12.41
CA ILE A 99 -2.07 -3.99 11.28
C ILE A 99 -3.43 -3.52 11.76
N SER A 100 -3.90 -2.40 11.21
CA SER A 100 -5.24 -1.88 11.43
C SER A 100 -6.19 -2.27 10.32
N GLU A 101 -7.47 -2.34 10.67
CA GLU A 101 -8.56 -2.35 9.71
C GLU A 101 -8.51 -1.09 8.84
N PRO A 102 -8.67 -1.21 7.51
CA PRO A 102 -8.64 -0.07 6.62
C PRO A 102 -9.85 0.85 6.83
N GLN A 103 -9.65 2.16 6.65
CA GLN A 103 -10.74 3.13 6.75
C GLN A 103 -11.66 3.06 5.53
N ALA A 104 -12.92 3.46 5.69
CA ALA A 104 -13.90 3.48 4.62
C ALA A 104 -13.40 4.37 3.45
N GLY A 105 -13.10 3.75 2.30
CA GLY A 105 -12.55 4.41 1.12
C GLY A 105 -11.12 3.99 0.76
N GLU A 106 -10.42 3.28 1.64
CA GLU A 106 -9.12 2.69 1.32
C GLU A 106 -9.29 1.39 0.50
N LEU A 107 -8.48 1.24 -0.55
CA LEU A 107 -8.45 0.07 -1.44
C LEU A 107 -7.72 -1.15 -0.83
N LEU A 108 -7.60 -1.20 0.49
CA LEU A 108 -6.87 -2.25 1.18
C LEU A 108 -7.76 -3.48 1.41
N PRO A 109 -7.19 -4.71 1.38
CA PRO A 109 -7.91 -5.92 1.77
C PRO A 109 -8.38 -5.86 3.22
N SER A 110 -9.36 -6.71 3.53
CA SER A 110 -9.92 -6.85 4.87
C SER A 110 -8.84 -7.17 5.91
N LEU A 111 -9.10 -6.83 7.18
CA LEU A 111 -8.18 -7.18 8.27
C LEU A 111 -7.90 -8.69 8.30
N THR A 112 -8.92 -9.52 8.03
CA THR A 112 -8.87 -10.99 7.91
C THR A 112 -7.74 -11.45 6.99
N ASP A 113 -7.75 -10.97 5.74
CA ASP A 113 -6.81 -11.42 4.71
C ASP A 113 -5.37 -10.99 5.05
N ARG A 114 -5.21 -9.87 5.77
CA ARG A 114 -3.91 -9.29 6.10
C ARG A 114 -3.23 -9.98 7.28
N ILE A 115 -3.99 -10.50 8.24
CA ILE A 115 -3.46 -11.13 9.46
C ILE A 115 -3.36 -12.65 9.36
N THR A 116 -4.13 -13.29 8.47
CA THR A 116 -4.14 -14.75 8.32
C THR A 116 -2.75 -15.28 7.98
N GLY A 117 -2.29 -16.29 8.72
CA GLY A 117 -0.97 -16.94 8.53
C GLY A 117 0.22 -16.14 9.06
N ARG A 118 0.00 -14.99 9.71
CA ARG A 118 1.06 -14.26 10.45
C ARG A 118 1.13 -14.74 11.89
N LEU A 119 2.24 -14.44 12.56
CA LEU A 119 2.40 -14.70 13.99
C LEU A 119 2.15 -13.44 14.81
N ALA A 120 1.55 -13.61 15.98
CA ALA A 120 1.30 -12.51 16.91
C ALA A 120 2.59 -12.05 17.60
N ALA A 121 2.90 -10.75 17.54
CA ALA A 121 4.05 -10.16 18.22
C ALA A 121 3.76 -9.90 19.71
N SER A 122 2.50 -9.61 20.06
CA SER A 122 2.02 -9.53 21.43
C SER A 122 0.78 -10.40 21.62
N LYS A 123 0.51 -10.74 22.88
CA LYS A 123 -0.69 -11.48 23.27
C LYS A 123 -1.94 -10.71 22.84
N VAL A 124 -2.85 -11.38 22.13
CA VAL A 124 -4.14 -10.81 21.71
C VAL A 124 -5.20 -11.28 22.69
N VAL A 125 -5.81 -10.33 23.37
CA VAL A 125 -6.86 -10.57 24.38
C VAL A 125 -8.18 -9.99 23.89
N ASP A 126 -9.27 -10.67 24.19
CA ASP A 126 -10.62 -10.17 23.96
C ASP A 126 -10.94 -9.09 25.01
N PRO A 127 -11.29 -7.84 24.59
CA PRO A 127 -11.65 -6.78 25.52
C PRO A 127 -12.88 -7.09 26.39
N ASN A 128 -13.81 -7.93 25.91
CA ASN A 128 -15.08 -8.18 26.58
C ASN A 128 -14.98 -9.32 27.60
N THR A 129 -14.29 -10.39 27.25
CA THR A 129 -14.20 -11.61 28.07
C THR A 129 -12.91 -11.67 28.90
N GLY A 130 -11.87 -10.90 28.52
CA GLY A 130 -10.54 -11.00 29.12
C GLY A 130 -9.80 -12.29 28.77
N GLU A 131 -10.40 -13.15 27.94
CA GLU A 131 -9.77 -14.39 27.50
C GLU A 131 -8.67 -14.11 26.45
N THR A 132 -7.68 -15.00 26.42
CA THR A 132 -6.59 -14.90 25.46
C THR A 132 -6.98 -15.60 24.17
N ILE A 133 -7.05 -14.86 23.07
CA ILE A 133 -7.37 -15.42 21.76
C ILE A 133 -6.13 -16.04 21.12
N VAL A 134 -5.00 -15.32 21.17
CA VAL A 134 -3.73 -15.73 20.54
C VAL A 134 -2.57 -15.39 21.48
N ASN A 135 -1.71 -16.37 21.76
CA ASN A 135 -0.49 -16.13 22.53
C ASN A 135 0.59 -15.48 21.65
N ARG A 136 1.61 -14.91 22.31
CA ARG A 136 2.78 -14.41 21.59
C ARG A 136 3.48 -15.57 20.85
N ASN A 137 3.98 -15.29 19.65
CA ASN A 137 4.61 -16.27 18.75
C ASN A 137 3.70 -17.41 18.29
N GLU A 138 2.39 -17.25 18.44
CA GLU A 138 1.42 -18.21 17.92
C GLU A 138 0.91 -17.75 16.54
N GLU A 139 0.71 -18.69 15.64
CA GLU A 139 0.13 -18.45 14.31
C GLU A 139 -1.34 -18.05 14.43
N ILE A 140 -1.74 -17.07 13.61
CA ILE A 140 -3.10 -16.58 13.48
C ILE A 140 -3.80 -17.37 12.36
N ASP A 141 -4.43 -18.48 12.77
CA ASP A 141 -5.23 -19.35 11.90
C ASP A 141 -6.62 -18.75 11.59
N GLU A 142 -7.31 -19.25 10.56
CA GLU A 142 -8.64 -18.73 10.16
C GLU A 142 -9.66 -18.75 11.32
N GLN A 143 -9.60 -19.74 12.21
CA GLN A 143 -10.45 -19.83 13.39
C GLN A 143 -10.16 -18.71 14.41
N LYS A 144 -8.88 -18.38 14.62
CA LYS A 144 -8.46 -17.31 15.53
C LYS A 144 -8.81 -15.94 14.95
N VAL A 145 -8.69 -15.77 13.64
CA VAL A 145 -9.14 -14.55 12.94
C VAL A 145 -10.62 -14.27 13.19
N ASN A 146 -11.48 -15.29 13.06
CA ASN A 146 -12.90 -15.13 13.32
C ASN A 146 -13.18 -14.70 14.78
N LYS A 147 -12.42 -15.22 15.75
CA LYS A 147 -12.52 -14.80 17.15
C LYS A 147 -12.05 -13.35 17.36
N ILE A 148 -10.97 -12.93 16.70
CA ILE A 148 -10.45 -11.55 16.76
C ILE A 148 -11.49 -10.57 16.23
N ILE A 149 -12.17 -10.91 15.13
CA ILE A 149 -13.22 -10.07 14.53
C ILE A 149 -14.46 -10.05 15.41
N ALA A 150 -14.88 -11.21 15.95
CA ALA A 150 -16.01 -11.29 16.87
C ALA A 150 -15.78 -10.48 18.16
N ALA A 151 -14.53 -10.38 18.61
CA ALA A 151 -14.13 -9.52 19.73
C ALA A 151 -14.12 -8.01 19.39
N GLY A 152 -14.32 -7.63 18.13
CA GLY A 152 -14.34 -6.23 17.69
C GLY A 152 -12.97 -5.56 17.64
N LEU A 153 -11.88 -6.33 17.50
CA LEU A 153 -10.52 -5.78 17.47
C LEU A 153 -10.21 -5.15 16.10
N THR A 154 -9.96 -3.85 16.10
CA THR A 154 -9.64 -3.07 14.90
C THR A 154 -8.15 -3.04 14.57
N LYS A 155 -7.28 -3.42 15.52
CA LYS A 155 -5.81 -3.43 15.36
C LYS A 155 -5.21 -4.67 16.00
N VAL A 156 -4.28 -5.30 15.30
CA VAL A 156 -3.54 -6.48 15.76
C VAL A 156 -2.05 -6.27 15.58
N HIS A 157 -1.27 -6.58 16.61
CA HIS A 157 0.18 -6.49 16.59
C HIS A 157 0.79 -7.81 16.13
N VAL A 158 1.38 -7.81 14.93
CA VAL A 158 1.93 -9.02 14.30
C VAL A 158 3.42 -8.88 14.06
N ARG A 159 4.12 -10.01 13.99
CA ARG A 159 5.52 -10.02 13.57
C ARG A 159 5.59 -9.70 12.07
N SER A 160 6.69 -9.08 11.67
CA SER A 160 6.92 -8.67 10.28
C SER A 160 8.37 -8.93 9.87
N PRO A 161 8.64 -9.24 8.59
CA PRO A 161 10.01 -9.27 8.08
C PRO A 161 10.73 -7.91 8.22
N LEU A 162 9.98 -6.80 8.22
CA LEU A 162 10.54 -5.44 8.36
C LEU A 162 11.11 -5.16 9.76
N SER A 163 10.56 -5.80 10.81
CA SER A 163 11.05 -5.68 12.20
C SER A 163 11.97 -6.84 12.59
N CYS A 164 12.40 -7.65 11.62
CA CYS A 164 13.24 -8.82 11.87
C CYS A 164 14.68 -8.39 12.16
N GLN A 165 15.22 -8.84 13.31
CA GLN A 165 16.61 -8.56 13.72
C GLN A 165 17.59 -9.66 13.27
N SER A 166 17.23 -10.48 12.28
CA SER A 166 18.16 -11.48 11.75
C SER A 166 19.28 -10.80 10.96
N ARG A 167 20.53 -11.26 11.14
CA ARG A 167 21.69 -10.66 10.46
C ARG A 167 21.69 -10.86 8.94
N GLN A 168 21.17 -12.00 8.48
CA GLN A 168 21.09 -12.35 7.07
C GLN A 168 19.74 -13.02 6.80
N GLY A 169 18.99 -12.48 5.83
CA GLY A 169 17.67 -12.95 5.49
C GLY A 169 16.63 -12.66 6.57
N ALA A 170 15.73 -13.61 6.82
CA ALA A 170 14.65 -13.46 7.81
C ALA A 170 14.53 -14.71 8.69
N CYS A 171 13.81 -14.60 9.81
CA CYS A 171 13.46 -15.75 10.63
C CYS A 171 12.07 -16.31 10.28
N GLN A 172 11.81 -17.57 10.62
CA GLN A 172 10.53 -18.24 10.39
C GLN A 172 9.37 -17.47 11.04
N LEU A 173 9.52 -17.05 12.29
CA LEU A 173 8.43 -16.41 13.04
C LEU A 173 8.09 -14.99 12.53
N CYS A 174 9.05 -14.28 11.94
CA CYS A 174 8.79 -12.97 11.33
C CYS A 174 8.15 -13.09 9.95
N TYR A 175 8.39 -14.18 9.22
CA TYR A 175 7.76 -14.44 7.92
C TYR A 175 6.36 -15.05 8.08
N GLY A 176 6.25 -16.12 8.86
CA GLY A 176 5.02 -16.86 9.12
C GLY A 176 4.77 -18.01 8.15
N ARG A 177 3.51 -18.17 7.74
CA ARG A 177 3.02 -19.27 6.92
C ARG A 177 3.51 -19.17 5.48
N ASP A 178 3.97 -20.28 4.91
CA ASP A 178 4.17 -20.42 3.47
C ASP A 178 2.81 -20.48 2.78
N LEU A 179 2.46 -19.46 2.02
CA LEU A 179 1.17 -19.35 1.33
C LEU A 179 0.99 -20.42 0.24
N ALA A 180 2.07 -21.04 -0.25
CA ALA A 180 1.99 -22.09 -1.27
C ALA A 180 1.69 -23.47 -0.66
N ARG A 181 2.18 -23.74 0.56
CA ARG A 181 2.08 -25.07 1.21
C ARG A 181 1.14 -25.11 2.40
N GLY A 182 0.80 -23.95 2.96
CA GLY A 182 -0.14 -23.83 4.07
C GLY A 182 0.40 -24.25 5.43
N HIS A 183 1.72 -24.38 5.60
CA HIS A 183 2.38 -24.61 6.89
C HIS A 183 3.43 -23.52 7.16
N LEU A 184 3.97 -23.46 8.38
CA LEU A 184 5.05 -22.54 8.73
C LEU A 184 6.24 -22.70 7.77
N VAL A 185 6.85 -21.61 7.34
CA VAL A 185 7.93 -21.65 6.34
C VAL A 185 9.13 -22.47 6.82
N ASN A 186 9.70 -23.30 5.94
CA ASN A 186 10.86 -24.12 6.27
C ASN A 186 12.16 -23.30 6.29
N LEU A 187 13.13 -23.75 7.09
CA LEU A 187 14.49 -23.23 7.04
C LEU A 187 15.08 -23.40 5.63
N ASN A 188 15.93 -22.45 5.24
CA ASN A 188 16.58 -22.35 3.93
C ASN A 188 15.62 -22.10 2.74
N THR A 189 14.37 -21.71 2.99
CA THR A 189 13.47 -21.29 1.91
C THR A 189 13.86 -19.90 1.39
N ALA A 190 14.03 -19.77 0.08
CA ALA A 190 14.36 -18.53 -0.61
C ALA A 190 13.11 -17.62 -0.78
N VAL A 191 12.60 -17.09 0.34
CA VAL A 191 11.37 -16.29 0.38
C VAL A 191 11.48 -14.99 -0.43
N GLY A 192 12.68 -14.42 -0.59
CA GLY A 192 12.89 -13.23 -1.41
C GLY A 192 12.61 -13.46 -2.89
N ILE A 193 13.04 -14.60 -3.45
CA ILE A 193 12.75 -14.97 -4.85
C ILE A 193 11.25 -15.18 -5.05
N ILE A 194 10.60 -15.87 -4.11
CA ILE A 194 9.15 -16.10 -4.13
C ILE A 194 8.41 -14.76 -4.10
N ALA A 195 8.80 -13.83 -3.23
CA ALA A 195 8.21 -12.50 -3.13
C ALA A 195 8.42 -11.66 -4.41
N ALA A 196 9.62 -11.66 -4.98
CA ALA A 196 9.93 -10.95 -6.21
C ALA A 196 9.08 -11.46 -7.40
N GLN A 197 8.93 -12.77 -7.55
CA GLN A 197 8.08 -13.37 -8.57
C GLN A 197 6.59 -13.07 -8.36
N SER A 198 6.14 -13.09 -7.10
CA SER A 198 4.75 -12.79 -6.72
C SER A 198 4.34 -11.34 -7.02
N ILE A 199 5.32 -10.44 -7.20
CA ILE A 199 5.10 -9.06 -7.62
C ILE A 199 5.29 -8.91 -9.13
N GLY A 200 6.35 -9.52 -9.68
CA GLY A 200 6.75 -9.38 -11.07
C GLY A 200 5.81 -10.04 -12.08
N GLU A 201 5.35 -11.27 -11.81
CA GLU A 201 4.45 -12.00 -12.72
C GLU A 201 3.10 -11.29 -12.89
N PRO A 202 2.42 -10.84 -11.81
CA PRO A 202 1.20 -10.06 -11.96
C PRO A 202 1.44 -8.74 -12.68
N GLY A 203 2.59 -8.09 -12.46
CA GLY A 203 2.98 -6.88 -13.19
C GLY A 203 3.02 -7.11 -14.71
N THR A 204 3.65 -8.22 -15.13
CA THR A 204 3.74 -8.56 -16.56
C THR A 204 2.36 -8.88 -17.11
N GLN A 205 1.55 -9.59 -16.32
CA GLN A 205 0.19 -9.98 -16.69
C GLN A 205 -0.75 -8.78 -16.80
N LEU A 206 -0.61 -7.74 -15.96
CA LEU A 206 -1.37 -6.50 -16.06
C LEU A 206 -1.07 -5.77 -17.37
N THR A 207 0.20 -5.79 -17.81
CA THR A 207 0.62 -5.22 -19.09
C THR A 207 0.11 -6.02 -20.29
N LEU A 208 0.00 -7.34 -20.17
CA LEU A 208 -0.55 -8.20 -21.23
C LEU A 208 -2.09 -8.13 -21.30
N ARG A 209 -2.82 -8.18 -20.18
CA ARG A 209 -4.30 -8.27 -20.17
C ARG A 209 -5.04 -7.06 -20.77
N THR A 210 -4.34 -5.98 -21.10
CA THR A 210 -4.90 -4.81 -21.79
C THR A 210 -5.21 -5.05 -23.27
N PHE A 211 -4.86 -6.22 -23.81
CA PHE A 211 -5.26 -6.69 -25.15
C PHE A 211 -6.78 -6.59 -25.41
N HIS A 212 -7.63 -6.72 -24.39
CA HIS A 212 -9.07 -6.91 -24.59
C HIS A 212 -9.95 -5.65 -24.51
N THR A 213 -9.39 -4.50 -24.10
CA THR A 213 -10.15 -3.25 -23.98
C THR A 213 -10.07 -2.35 -25.22
N GLY A 214 -9.11 -2.58 -26.12
CA GLY A 214 -9.17 -2.14 -27.53
C GLY A 214 -9.52 -0.66 -27.76
N GLY A 215 -9.01 0.25 -26.93
CA GLY A 215 -9.25 1.70 -27.06
C GLY A 215 -10.60 2.20 -26.56
N VAL A 216 -11.45 1.33 -26.00
CA VAL A 216 -12.72 1.72 -25.38
C VAL A 216 -12.45 2.40 -24.05
N VAL A 217 -13.09 3.54 -23.81
CA VAL A 217 -12.97 4.32 -22.57
C VAL A 217 -13.36 3.47 -21.36
N GLY A 218 -12.41 3.28 -20.44
CA GLY A 218 -12.54 2.53 -19.19
C GLY A 218 -11.32 2.75 -18.29
N LEU A 219 -11.33 2.18 -17.08
CA LEU A 219 -10.19 2.24 -16.15
C LEU A 219 -8.95 1.62 -16.81
N ASP A 220 -8.00 2.47 -17.19
CA ASP A 220 -6.74 2.06 -17.83
C ASP A 220 -5.79 1.48 -16.77
N ILE A 221 -5.85 0.15 -16.63
CA ILE A 221 -5.02 -0.64 -15.72
C ILE A 221 -3.52 -0.43 -15.99
N THR A 222 -3.13 -0.01 -17.21
CA THR A 222 -1.71 0.18 -17.58
C THR A 222 -1.03 1.35 -16.86
N SER A 223 -1.78 2.25 -16.23
CA SER A 223 -1.23 3.39 -15.49
C SER A 223 -0.59 3.00 -14.15
N GLY A 224 -0.80 1.77 -13.67
CA GLY A 224 -0.29 1.30 -12.38
C GLY A 224 1.20 0.97 -12.35
N LEU A 225 1.75 0.39 -13.42
CA LEU A 225 3.15 -0.10 -13.42
C LEU A 225 4.18 1.03 -13.22
N PRO A 226 4.11 2.18 -13.92
CA PRO A 226 5.03 3.30 -13.67
C PRO A 226 5.00 3.76 -12.22
N ARG A 227 3.82 3.73 -11.59
CA ARG A 227 3.69 4.08 -10.17
C ARG A 227 4.34 3.06 -9.25
N VAL A 228 4.19 1.77 -9.55
CA VAL A 228 4.86 0.69 -8.80
C VAL A 228 6.39 0.83 -8.92
N GLU A 229 6.90 1.12 -10.11
CA GLU A 229 8.33 1.37 -10.32
C GLU A 229 8.84 2.58 -9.55
N GLU A 230 8.12 3.71 -9.59
CA GLU A 230 8.45 4.90 -8.80
C GLU A 230 8.57 4.60 -7.30
N LEU A 231 7.66 3.78 -6.76
CA LEU A 231 7.66 3.38 -5.35
C LEU A 231 8.88 2.51 -5.01
N PHE A 232 9.22 1.52 -5.85
CA PHE A 232 10.39 0.66 -5.62
C PHE A 232 11.72 1.37 -5.82
N GLU A 233 11.76 2.39 -6.68
CA GLU A 233 12.95 3.22 -6.88
C GLU A 233 13.06 4.39 -5.90
N ALA A 234 12.09 4.55 -4.99
CA ALA A 234 12.01 5.67 -4.06
C ALA A 234 12.15 7.04 -4.77
N ARG A 235 11.57 7.17 -5.98
CA ARG A 235 11.64 8.41 -6.75
C ARG A 235 10.82 9.50 -6.08
N LEU A 236 11.37 10.71 -6.09
CA LEU A 236 10.64 11.90 -5.64
C LEU A 236 9.46 12.18 -6.59
N PRO A 237 8.21 12.28 -6.06
CA PRO A 237 7.07 12.57 -6.91
C PRO A 237 7.18 14.00 -7.44
N LYS A 238 6.68 14.23 -8.67
CA LYS A 238 6.73 15.55 -9.32
C LYS A 238 5.91 16.62 -8.57
N ALA A 239 4.81 16.21 -7.95
CA ALA A 239 3.98 17.04 -7.09
C ALA A 239 4.13 16.54 -5.66
N GLN A 240 5.04 17.14 -4.90
CA GLN A 240 5.27 16.79 -3.51
C GLN A 240 4.23 17.49 -2.64
N ALA A 241 3.62 16.72 -1.73
CA ALA A 241 2.93 17.33 -0.60
C ALA A 241 3.98 17.86 0.37
N ILE A 242 3.77 19.06 0.89
CA ILE A 242 4.60 19.62 1.96
C ILE A 242 4.08 19.02 3.27
N ILE A 243 4.97 18.34 3.99
CA ILE A 243 4.68 17.72 5.29
C ILE A 243 5.40 18.57 6.36
N PRO A 244 4.76 18.89 7.48
CA PRO A 244 5.43 19.63 8.56
C PRO A 244 6.52 18.76 9.20
N GLU A 245 7.68 19.38 9.46
CA GLU A 245 8.80 18.71 10.16
C GLU A 245 8.61 18.71 11.69
N ILE A 246 7.77 19.61 12.20
CA ILE A 246 7.50 19.78 13.62
C ILE A 246 5.99 19.68 13.89
N ASP A 247 5.66 19.14 15.06
CA ASP A 247 4.30 19.20 15.59
C ASP A 247 4.00 20.61 16.10
N GLY A 248 2.80 21.12 15.84
CA GLY A 248 2.43 22.47 16.27
C GLY A 248 1.11 22.95 15.68
N VAL A 249 0.80 24.22 15.93
CA VAL A 249 -0.37 24.90 15.38
C VAL A 249 -0.01 25.49 14.01
N ALA A 250 -0.75 25.09 12.98
CA ALA A 250 -0.61 25.63 11.63
C ALA A 250 -1.39 26.94 11.48
N GLU A 251 -0.70 28.00 11.08
CA GLU A 251 -1.25 29.31 10.75
C GLU A 251 -1.07 29.57 9.25
N VAL A 252 -2.17 29.86 8.56
CA VAL A 252 -2.17 30.19 7.14
C VAL A 252 -2.14 31.71 6.99
N ILE A 253 -1.06 32.23 6.41
CA ILE A 253 -0.86 33.66 6.19
C ILE A 253 -1.09 33.91 4.70
N ASP A 254 -2.06 34.76 4.37
CA ASP A 254 -2.41 35.14 3.00
C ASP A 254 -2.09 36.63 2.78
N ASN A 255 -1.02 36.91 2.05
CA ASN A 255 -0.53 38.26 1.76
C ASN A 255 -0.50 38.49 0.24
N GLU A 256 -0.27 39.73 -0.21
CA GLU A 256 -0.14 40.07 -1.63
C GLU A 256 1.00 39.31 -2.34
N GLU A 257 2.02 38.85 -1.60
CA GLU A 257 3.13 38.01 -2.10
C GLU A 257 2.78 36.50 -2.21
N GLY A 258 1.58 36.09 -1.76
CA GLY A 258 1.09 34.71 -1.81
C GLY A 258 0.81 34.07 -0.44
N LYS A 259 0.38 32.81 -0.50
CA LYS A 259 0.01 32.01 0.68
C LYS A 259 1.23 31.32 1.29
N ARG A 260 1.41 31.47 2.60
CA ARG A 260 2.43 30.74 3.39
C ARG A 260 1.76 30.01 4.56
N ILE A 261 2.33 28.88 4.95
CA ILE A 261 1.88 28.11 6.12
C ILE A 261 3.00 28.13 7.14
N LYS A 262 2.73 28.61 8.35
CA LYS A 262 3.65 28.61 9.49
C LYS A 262 3.18 27.58 10.50
N VAL A 263 4.07 26.70 10.95
CA VAL A 263 3.78 25.77 12.04
C VAL A 263 4.55 26.23 13.28
N THR A 264 3.85 26.41 14.40
CA THR A 264 4.46 26.85 15.66
C THR A 264 4.28 25.74 16.71
N SER A 265 5.38 25.18 17.18
CA SER A 265 5.40 24.22 18.29
C SER A 265 5.44 24.96 19.63
N SER A 266 4.68 24.51 20.62
CA SER A 266 4.57 25.13 21.94
C SER A 266 5.08 24.19 23.03
N GLU A 267 6.37 23.84 23.01
CA GLU A 267 7.01 23.22 24.18
C GLU A 267 7.43 24.32 25.17
N VAL A 268 6.57 24.56 26.18
CA VAL A 268 6.88 25.43 27.32
C VAL A 268 7.51 24.56 28.42
N PHE A 269 8.80 24.75 28.69
CA PHE A 269 9.48 24.08 29.80
C PHE A 269 9.14 24.80 31.13
N ARG A 270 8.75 24.05 32.17
CA ARG A 270 8.45 24.55 33.52
C ARG A 270 9.27 23.80 34.55
N ASP A 271 10.14 24.51 35.26
CA ASP A 271 10.90 24.00 36.40
C ASP A 271 10.39 24.64 37.70
N GLU A 272 10.03 23.82 38.68
CA GLU A 272 9.60 24.26 40.01
C GLU A 272 10.67 23.89 41.05
N TYR A 273 11.01 24.84 41.93
CA TYR A 273 12.02 24.69 42.98
C TYR A 273 11.37 24.89 44.35
N SER A 274 11.54 23.92 45.28
CA SER A 274 11.04 24.02 46.66
C SER A 274 12.13 24.56 47.59
N LEU A 275 11.77 25.56 48.40
CA LEU A 275 12.72 26.25 49.27
C LEU A 275 12.70 25.69 50.69
N PRO A 276 13.85 25.31 51.28
CA PRO A 276 13.94 24.91 52.67
C PRO A 276 13.64 26.06 53.64
N PRO A 277 13.16 25.77 54.87
CA PRO A 277 12.87 26.81 55.86
C PRO A 277 14.14 27.60 56.23
N GLY A 278 14.12 28.90 55.98
CA GLY A 278 15.23 29.84 56.24
C GLY A 278 15.84 30.51 55.01
N TRP A 279 15.48 30.07 53.80
CA TRP A 279 15.93 30.68 52.53
C TRP A 279 15.02 31.85 52.13
N GLN A 280 15.60 32.91 51.58
CA GLN A 280 14.87 34.12 51.18
C GLN A 280 14.75 34.19 49.67
N VAL A 281 13.52 34.25 49.17
CA VAL A 281 13.26 34.42 47.73
C VAL A 281 13.82 35.76 47.26
N ILE A 282 14.65 35.75 46.22
CA ILE A 282 15.31 36.96 45.68
C ILE A 282 14.54 37.51 44.47
N VAL A 283 13.64 36.72 43.89
CA VAL A 283 12.87 37.06 42.68
C VAL A 283 11.40 37.39 42.99
N ASP A 284 10.84 38.39 42.30
CA ASP A 284 9.44 38.80 42.43
C ASP A 284 8.50 37.94 41.57
N ASN A 285 7.21 37.89 41.95
CA ASN A 285 6.22 37.10 41.23
C ASN A 285 5.96 37.67 39.82
N GLY A 286 6.11 36.83 38.79
CA GLY A 286 6.00 37.24 37.37
C GLY A 286 7.25 37.94 36.82
N GLN A 287 8.33 38.01 37.60
CA GLN A 287 9.63 38.50 37.12
C GLN A 287 10.24 37.50 36.14
N TRP A 288 10.78 38.03 35.04
CA TRP A 288 11.54 37.24 34.08
C TRP A 288 12.88 36.82 34.68
N VAL A 289 13.26 35.55 34.53
CA VAL A 289 14.51 34.98 35.06
C VAL A 289 15.28 34.24 33.97
N ASP A 290 16.59 34.47 33.91
CA ASP A 290 17.49 33.82 32.95
C ASP A 290 18.16 32.58 33.56
N ILE A 291 18.61 31.66 32.70
CA ILE A 291 19.32 30.43 33.11
C ILE A 291 20.56 30.80 33.94
N GLY A 292 20.64 30.30 35.17
CA GLY A 292 21.71 30.59 36.13
C GLY A 292 21.43 31.75 37.10
N THR A 293 20.26 32.37 37.02
CA THR A 293 19.79 33.36 38.00
C THR A 293 19.52 32.69 39.35
N ILE A 294 20.00 33.30 40.43
CA ILE A 294 19.79 32.81 41.79
C ILE A 294 18.33 33.11 42.17
N LEU A 295 17.55 32.06 42.43
CA LEU A 295 16.11 32.16 42.71
C LEU A 295 15.81 32.39 44.21
N ALA A 296 16.67 31.87 45.11
CA ALA A 296 16.59 32.01 46.57
C ALA A 296 17.90 31.58 47.25
#